data_AF-A0A1A8SGX0-F1
#
_entry.id   AF-A0A1A8SGX0-F1
#
_cell.length_a   1.000
_cell.length_b   1.000
_cell.length_c   1.000
_cell.angle_alpha   90.00
_cell.angle_beta   90.00
_cell.angle_gamma   90.00
#
_symmetry.space_group_name_H-M   'P 1'
#
loop_
_entity.id
_entity.type
_entity.pdbx_description
1 polymer ?
#
loop_
_entity_poly.entity_id
_entity_poly.type
_entity_poly.pdbx_seq_one_letter_code
_entity_poly.pdbx_strand_id
1 'polypeptide(L)' 'SRNVTLVINVSGLQVSYPPLDSMQVLHVPIQDEPHAPLSLYFDSVAEQIQQNQTGTTLVHCTAGRSRSPALIIAYLMRGT' A
#
# COMPACT_ATOMS: atom_id res chain seq x y z
N SER A 1 -12.93 15.52 -2.21
CA SER A 1 -11.58 14.93 -2.00
C SER A 1 -11.72 13.75 -1.03
N ARG A 2 -10.94 12.67 -1.19
CA ARG A 2 -11.07 11.44 -0.36
C ARG A 2 -10.24 11.46 0.94
N ASN A 3 -9.71 12.61 1.35
CA ASN A 3 -8.90 12.83 2.56
C ASN A 3 -7.92 11.69 2.91
N VAL A 4 -7.03 11.34 1.97
CA VAL A 4 -6.03 10.28 2.16
C VAL A 4 -4.98 10.75 3.15
N THR A 5 -4.74 9.96 4.20
CA THR A 5 -3.74 10.23 5.26
C THR A 5 -2.54 9.28 5.18
N LEU A 6 -2.69 8.15 4.49
CA LEU A 6 -1.62 7.18 4.25
C LEU A 6 -1.66 6.72 2.80
N VAL A 7 -0.51 6.74 2.13
CA VAL A 7 -0.30 6.13 0.82
C VAL A 7 0.66 4.96 0.95
N ILE A 8 0.26 3.79 0.44
CA ILE A 8 1.14 2.63 0.27
C ILE A 8 1.40 2.46 -1.22
N ASN A 9 2.60 2.86 -1.64
CA ASN A 9 3.06 2.79 -3.01
C ASN A 9 3.76 1.45 -3.27
N VAL A 10 3.10 0.58 -4.04
CA VAL A 10 3.65 -0.69 -4.51
C VAL A 10 3.80 -0.70 -6.04
N SER A 11 4.10 0.46 -6.64
CA SER A 11 4.35 0.58 -8.08
C SER A 11 5.74 0.11 -8.49
N GLY A 12 6.68 -0.06 -7.56
CA GLY A 12 8.09 -0.31 -7.86
C GLY A 12 8.83 0.91 -8.42
N LEU A 13 8.18 2.08 -8.39
CA LEU A 13 8.71 3.36 -8.89
C LEU A 13 8.78 4.38 -7.76
N GLN A 14 9.74 5.30 -7.86
CA GLN A 14 9.72 6.53 -7.07
C GLN A 14 8.69 7.50 -7.67
N VAL A 15 7.60 7.70 -6.94
CA VAL A 15 6.51 8.59 -7.32
C VAL A 15 6.48 9.76 -6.34
N SER A 16 6.36 10.97 -6.86
CA SER A 16 6.14 12.16 -6.05
C SER A 16 4.65 12.32 -5.75
N TYR A 17 4.31 12.65 -4.51
CA TYR A 17 2.94 12.94 -4.08
C TYR A 17 2.83 14.42 -3.71
N PRO A 18 1.64 15.04 -3.87
CA PRO A 18 1.43 16.40 -3.40
C PRO A 18 1.80 16.53 -1.92
N PRO A 19 2.54 17.58 -1.51
CA PRO A 19 2.86 17.80 -0.12
C PRO A 19 1.56 18.11 0.63
N LEU A 20 1.16 17.18 1.49
CA LEU A 20 0.05 17.32 2.42
C LEU A 20 0.63 17.09 3.80
N ASP A 21 0.56 18.11 4.67
CA ASP A 21 1.26 18.15 5.97
C ASP A 21 0.97 16.94 6.88
N SER A 22 -0.17 16.27 6.68
CA SER A 22 -0.62 15.12 7.45
C SER A 22 -0.58 13.79 6.71
N MET A 23 -0.09 13.75 5.47
CA MET A 23 -0.07 12.52 4.65
C MET A 23 1.27 11.80 4.76
N GLN A 24 1.20 10.53 5.16
CA GLN A 24 2.35 9.63 5.17
C GLN A 24 2.42 8.82 3.88
N VAL A 25 3.63 8.50 3.43
CA VAL A 25 3.86 7.67 2.24
C VAL A 25 4.82 6.54 2.59
N LEU A 26 4.38 5.31 2.40
CA LEU A 26 5.17 4.10 2.50
C LEU A 26 5.48 3.56 1.10
N HIS A 27 6.74 3.27 0.84
CA HIS A 27 7.18 2.66 -0.41
C HIS A 27 7.48 1.17 -0.22
N VAL A 28 6.86 0.34 -1.06
CA VAL A 28 7.14 -1.10 -1.18
C VAL A 28 7.90 -1.30 -2.50
N PRO A 29 9.24 -1.44 -2.47
CA PRO A 29 10.09 -1.40 -3.66
C PRO A 29 10.11 -2.74 -4.40
N ILE A 30 8.95 -3.17 -4.90
CA ILE A 30 8.80 -4.46 -5.58
C ILE A 30 8.24 -4.30 -7.00
N GLN A 31 8.90 -4.96 -7.96
CA GLN A 31 8.48 -5.01 -9.35
C GLN A 31 7.33 -6.00 -9.57
N ASP A 32 6.59 -5.81 -10.65
CA ASP A 32 5.47 -6.68 -11.04
C ASP A 32 5.97 -7.92 -11.79
N GLU A 33 6.72 -8.77 -11.09
CA GLU A 33 7.31 -9.99 -11.68
C GLU A 33 6.70 -11.24 -11.04
N PRO A 34 6.51 -12.34 -11.81
CA PRO A 34 5.87 -13.56 -11.30
C PRO A 34 6.51 -14.16 -10.04
N HIS A 35 7.80 -13.95 -9.84
CA HIS A 35 8.58 -14.49 -8.70
C HIS A 35 8.97 -13.41 -7.68
N ALA A 36 8.44 -12.19 -7.80
CA ALA A 36 8.73 -11.14 -6.85
C ALA A 36 8.17 -11.53 -5.47
N PRO A 37 8.96 -11.41 -4.38
CA PRO A 37 8.56 -11.90 -3.06
C PRO A 37 7.62 -10.91 -2.34
N LEU A 38 6.44 -10.66 -2.91
CA LEU A 38 5.44 -9.72 -2.37
C LEU A 38 4.94 -10.13 -0.98
N SER A 39 4.96 -11.44 -0.69
CA SER A 39 4.55 -12.00 0.60
C SER A 39 5.35 -11.48 1.78
N LEU A 40 6.61 -11.07 1.58
CA LEU A 40 7.44 -10.46 2.64
C LEU A 40 6.85 -9.15 3.17
N TYR A 41 5.93 -8.53 2.44
CA TYR A 41 5.29 -7.27 2.80
C TYR A 41 3.86 -7.44 3.31
N PHE A 42 3.30 -8.64 3.31
CA PHE A 42 1.90 -8.85 3.71
C PHE A 42 1.64 -8.39 5.14
N ASP A 43 2.47 -8.82 6.10
CA ASP A 43 2.28 -8.49 7.51
C ASP A 43 2.53 -7.01 7.80
N SER A 44 3.64 -6.46 7.29
CA SER A 44 4.02 -5.06 7.53
C SER A 44 3.04 -4.09 6.88
N VAL A 45 2.60 -4.34 5.64
CA VAL A 45 1.57 -3.50 4.99
C VAL A 45 0.24 -3.60 5.72
N ALA A 46 -0.18 -4.80 6.11
CA ALA A 46 -1.43 -4.98 6.85
C ALA A 46 -1.39 -4.26 8.21
N GLU A 47 -0.26 -4.27 8.91
CA GLU A 47 -0.08 -3.52 10.15
C GLU A 47 -0.19 -2.00 9.92
N GLN A 48 0.42 -1.48 8.86
CA GLN A 48 0.33 -0.04 8.52
C GLN A 48 -1.11 0.38 8.17
N ILE A 49 -1.86 -0.47 7.46
CA ILE A 49 -3.29 -0.26 7.21
C ILE A 49 -4.06 -0.25 8.54
N GLN A 50 -3.80 -1.22 9.42
CA GLN A 50 -4.46 -1.33 10.73
C GLN A 50 -4.13 -0.18 11.67
N GLN A 51 -2.92 0.39 11.60
CA GLN A 51 -2.54 1.54 12.43
C GLN A 51 -3.21 2.85 11.97
N ASN A 52 -3.60 2.97 10.71
CA ASN A 52 -4.30 4.14 10.15
C ASN A 52 -5.84 4.06 10.29
N GLN A 53 -6.34 3.45 11.37
CA GLN A 53 -7.78 3.21 11.61
C GLN A 53 -8.68 4.46 11.57
N THR A 54 -8.18 5.62 11.99
CA THR A 54 -8.93 6.88 11.99
C THR A 54 -8.78 7.67 10.68
N GLY A 55 -7.94 7.19 9.77
CA GLY A 55 -7.58 7.84 8.53
C GLY A 55 -8.11 7.12 7.29
N THR A 56 -7.62 7.53 6.12
CA THR A 56 -7.91 6.85 4.86
C THR A 56 -6.60 6.40 4.22
N THR A 57 -6.48 5.10 3.96
CA THR A 57 -5.32 4.50 3.31
C THR A 57 -5.57 4.29 1.82
N LEU A 58 -4.68 4.80 0.97
CA LEU A 58 -4.62 4.48 -0.46
C LEU A 58 -3.50 3.47 -0.71
N VAL A 59 -3.85 2.26 -1.13
CA VAL A 59 -2.88 1.27 -1.62
C VAL A 59 -2.94 1.22 -3.14
N HIS A 60 -1.83 1.48 -3.82
CA HIS A 60 -1.82 1.47 -5.29
C HIS A 60 -0.52 0.89 -5.88
N CYS A 61 -0.67 0.24 -7.04
CA CYS A 61 0.43 -0.04 -7.97
C CYS A 61 0.25 0.80 -9.24
N THR A 62 0.94 0.46 -10.33
CA THR A 62 0.84 1.18 -11.61
C THR A 62 -0.54 1.04 -12.26
N ALA A 63 -1.11 -0.16 -12.26
CA ALA A 63 -2.36 -0.48 -12.98
C ALA A 63 -3.54 -0.85 -12.06
N GLY A 64 -3.32 -0.98 -10.75
CA GLY A 64 -4.36 -1.42 -9.81
C GLY A 64 -4.83 -2.86 -9.97
N ARG A 65 -4.03 -3.76 -10.58
CA ARG A 65 -4.46 -5.12 -10.96
C ARG A 65 -3.78 -6.28 -10.23
N SER A 66 -2.48 -6.16 -9.96
CA SER A 66 -1.65 -7.26 -9.44
C SER A 66 -1.25 -7.01 -7.98
N ARG A 67 -0.21 -6.20 -7.77
CA ARG A 67 0.39 -5.95 -6.45
C ARG A 67 -0.55 -5.29 -5.44
N SER A 68 -1.25 -4.21 -5.81
CA SER A 68 -2.13 -3.53 -4.85
C SER A 68 -3.35 -4.36 -4.44
N PRO A 69 -4.10 -5.03 -5.35
CA PRO A 69 -5.13 -5.98 -4.91
C PRO A 69 -4.58 -7.13 -4.07
N ALA A 70 -3.40 -7.67 -4.39
CA ALA A 70 -2.79 -8.74 -3.60
C ALA A 70 -2.51 -8.33 -2.15
N LEU A 71 -1.97 -7.12 -1.92
CA LEU A 71 -1.76 -6.58 -0.57
C LEU A 71 -3.09 -6.37 0.18
N ILE A 72 -4.12 -5.86 -0.50
CA ILE A 72 -5.45 -5.69 0.09
C ILE A 72 -6.07 -7.04 0.44
N ILE A 73 -5.96 -8.04 -0.44
CA ILE A 73 -6.43 -9.41 -0.16
C ILE A 73 -5.70 -9.99 1.05
N ALA A 74 -4.38 -9.84 1.14
CA ALA A 74 -3.60 -10.30 2.29
C ALA A 74 -4.06 -9.64 3.61
N TYR A 75 -4.32 -8.33 3.58
CA TYR A 75 -4.90 -7.60 4.73
C TYR A 75 -6.29 -8.15 5.11
N LEU A 76 -7.18 -8.35 4.15
CA LEU A 76 -8.52 -8.90 4.40
C LEU A 76 -8.47 -10.34 4.92
N MET A 77 -7.53 -11.15 4.44
CA MET A 77 -7.35 -12.54 4.85
C MET A 77 -6.78 -12.68 6.27
N ARG A 78 -6.05 -11.68 6.79
CA ARG A 78 -5.53 -11.74 8.18
C ARG A 78 -6.64 -11.86 9.22
N GLY A 79 -7.85 -11.39 8.90
CA GLY A 79 -8.94 -11.33 9.88
C GLY A 79 -8.68 -10.24 10.92
N THR A 80 -9.72 -9.50 11.27
CA THR A 80 -9.71 -8.53 12.38
C THR A 80 -9.33 -9.18 13.71
#